data_AF-A0A821CLX2-F1
#
_entry.id   AF-A0A821CLX2-F1
#
_cell.length_a   1.000
_cell.length_b   1.000
_cell.length_c   1.000
_cell.angle_alpha   90.00
_cell.angle_beta   90.00
_cell.angle_gamma   90.00
#
_symmetry.space_group_name_H-M   'P 1'
#
loop_
_entity.id
_entity.type
_entity.pdbx_description
1 polymer ?
#
loop_
_entity_poly.entity_id
_entity_poly.type
_entity_poly.pdbx_seq_one_letter_code
_entity_poly.pdbx_strand_id
1 'polypeptide(L)'
;NETESIENFVKLHQQIKQIQTELSLLFSSKLQRLNESIQQYTNHNIRHESTQLCTTLMNINNRYRVLSQDINRFIERIDERIESETNNSIESYRKFMENLRVKLTRISTDYRLTIDAKQRLINEIASSLTNGRVYVNQAIEHIKFTRSLLNNEYNINEIDDECQAIDDEWIEFISDFDDQKQEITKLENEIKKFDLEINRIHQWLKQQENSFQLLIANQPTLALKLDKLEQIKILIQNLETHVDLKQELKQLENKVSMVSLIQNYSQSMEKRQQLLSNAQDALMQASEAVEYHEHFETISERFHQWMTDAENQLEKHTSTNEMKSDYVIEEHYRSVEDLINENIDGESLLSNLEDCLEQVFKTTSIEGRTQLKHIITEYQARWSNYNIKQKQLKQILHNVKIDRMEIDETLNEINDWITEHHYKLNDLTNNLSLRDENRKRLYQLKCFSN
;
A
#
# COMPACT_ATOMS: atom_id res chain seq x y z
N ASN A 1 11.17 -40.40 -46.47
CA ASN A 1 11.87 -41.12 -47.56
C ASN A 1 13.39 -40.89 -47.54
N GLU A 2 14.02 -40.70 -46.37
CA GLU A 2 15.49 -40.57 -46.25
C GLU A 2 16.13 -41.73 -45.46
N THR A 3 15.33 -42.49 -44.72
CA THR A 3 15.75 -43.71 -44.01
C THR A 3 15.93 -44.93 -44.93
N GLU A 4 15.65 -44.81 -46.23
CA GLU A 4 15.93 -45.86 -47.22
C GLU A 4 17.40 -45.88 -47.73
N SER A 5 18.29 -45.04 -47.18
CA SER A 5 19.63 -44.80 -47.74
C SER A 5 20.72 -45.70 -47.14
N ILE A 6 21.01 -45.59 -45.83
CA ILE A 6 22.16 -46.29 -45.20
C ILE A 6 21.96 -47.80 -45.09
N GLU A 7 20.80 -48.29 -44.65
CA GLU A 7 20.57 -49.73 -44.48
C GLU A 7 20.78 -50.49 -45.80
N ASN A 8 20.39 -49.87 -46.92
CA ASN A 8 20.61 -50.41 -48.25
C ASN A 8 22.10 -50.40 -48.64
N PHE A 9 22.85 -49.35 -48.29
CA PHE A 9 24.31 -49.33 -48.47
C PHE A 9 25.01 -50.39 -47.60
N VAL A 10 24.57 -50.61 -46.36
CA VAL A 10 25.09 -51.67 -45.48
C VAL A 10 24.84 -53.05 -46.08
N LYS A 11 23.63 -53.33 -46.57
CA LYS A 11 23.30 -54.60 -47.25
C LYS A 11 24.15 -54.80 -48.51
N LEU A 12 24.32 -53.75 -49.30
CA LEU A 12 25.16 -53.79 -50.51
C LEU A 12 26.63 -54.03 -50.17
N HIS A 13 27.14 -53.40 -49.11
CA HIS A 13 28.49 -53.61 -48.60
C HIS A 13 28.70 -55.05 -48.12
N GLN A 14 27.74 -55.63 -47.37
CA GLN A 14 27.80 -57.04 -46.94
C GLN A 14 27.83 -58.02 -48.13
N GLN A 15 26.98 -57.81 -49.14
CA GLN A 15 26.95 -58.63 -50.35
C GLN A 15 28.29 -58.58 -51.10
N ILE A 16 28.94 -57.42 -51.15
CA ILE A 16 30.18 -57.25 -51.91
C ILE A 16 31.39 -57.76 -51.12
N LYS A 17 31.39 -57.64 -49.79
CA LYS A 17 32.34 -58.37 -48.93
C LYS A 17 32.22 -59.89 -49.08
N GLN A 18 31.01 -60.42 -49.26
CA GLN A 18 30.80 -61.83 -49.55
C GLN A 18 31.45 -62.21 -50.90
N ILE A 19 31.20 -61.43 -51.96
CA ILE A 19 31.83 -61.64 -53.28
C ILE A 19 33.37 -61.54 -53.18
N GLN A 20 33.89 -60.58 -52.41
CA GLN A 20 35.34 -60.43 -52.17
C GLN A 20 35.94 -61.68 -51.49
N THR A 21 35.20 -62.26 -50.54
CA THR A 21 35.58 -63.49 -49.84
C THR A 21 35.57 -64.70 -50.79
N GLU A 22 34.51 -64.84 -51.59
CA GLU A 22 34.39 -65.88 -52.62
C GLU A 22 35.51 -65.78 -53.68
N LEU A 23 35.85 -64.56 -54.09
CA LEU A 23 36.92 -64.28 -55.05
C LEU A 23 38.29 -64.65 -54.46
N SER A 24 38.54 -64.33 -53.19
CA SER A 24 39.76 -64.72 -52.46
C SER A 24 39.87 -66.24 -52.27
N LEU A 25 38.75 -66.91 -52.01
CA LEU A 25 38.68 -68.37 -51.95
C LEU A 25 38.93 -69.02 -53.32
N LEU A 26 38.38 -68.44 -54.41
CA LEU A 26 38.63 -68.92 -55.76
C LEU A 26 40.11 -68.78 -56.15
N PHE A 27 40.75 -67.68 -55.73
CA PHE A 27 42.18 -67.47 -55.92
C PHE A 27 43.01 -68.56 -55.25
N SER A 28 42.83 -68.74 -53.94
CA SER A 28 43.59 -69.71 -53.13
C SER A 28 43.31 -71.17 -53.50
N SER A 29 42.07 -71.52 -53.83
CA SER A 29 41.69 -72.93 -54.06
C SER A 29 41.93 -73.44 -55.48
N LYS A 30 41.70 -72.60 -56.51
CA LYS A 30 41.67 -73.04 -57.91
C LYS A 30 42.71 -72.33 -58.76
N LEU A 31 42.75 -71.01 -58.71
CA LEU A 31 43.57 -70.21 -59.62
C LEU A 31 45.07 -70.28 -59.26
N GLN A 32 45.41 -70.40 -57.97
CA GLN A 32 46.78 -70.71 -57.53
C GLN A 32 47.26 -72.08 -58.04
N ARG A 33 46.45 -73.14 -57.87
CA ARG A 33 46.78 -74.49 -58.37
C ARG A 33 46.89 -74.53 -59.89
N LEU A 34 46.05 -73.78 -60.59
CA LEU A 34 46.09 -73.64 -62.04
C LEU A 34 47.38 -72.92 -62.49
N ASN A 35 47.78 -71.86 -61.79
CA ASN A 35 49.05 -71.17 -62.02
C ASN A 35 50.24 -72.13 -61.85
N GLU A 36 50.28 -72.88 -60.74
CA GLU A 36 51.34 -73.86 -60.45
C GLU A 36 51.40 -74.98 -61.50
N SER A 37 50.24 -75.54 -61.90
CA SER A 37 50.15 -76.65 -62.85
C SER A 37 50.56 -76.24 -64.28
N ILE A 38 50.13 -75.06 -64.73
CA ILE A 38 50.50 -74.54 -66.07
C ILE A 38 51.98 -74.15 -66.10
N GLN A 39 52.52 -73.58 -65.01
CA GLN A 39 53.96 -73.31 -64.89
C GLN A 39 54.81 -74.59 -64.94
N GLN A 40 54.36 -75.68 -64.29
CA GLN A 40 55.05 -76.97 -64.38
C GLN A 40 54.98 -77.56 -65.81
N TYR A 41 53.83 -77.48 -66.47
CA TYR A 41 53.65 -77.96 -67.86
C TYR A 41 54.54 -77.22 -68.86
N THR A 42 54.66 -75.89 -68.72
CA THR A 42 55.47 -75.05 -69.62
C THR A 42 56.96 -75.24 -69.42
N ASN A 43 57.41 -75.50 -68.18
CA ASN A 43 58.81 -75.84 -67.88
C ASN A 43 59.27 -77.16 -68.54
N HIS A 44 58.36 -78.09 -68.82
CA HIS A 44 58.67 -79.39 -69.44
C HIS A 44 58.36 -79.48 -70.95
N ASN A 45 57.70 -78.48 -71.56
CA ASN A 45 57.18 -78.59 -72.93
C ASN A 45 57.22 -77.24 -73.70
N ILE A 46 58.03 -77.16 -74.77
CA ILE A 46 58.33 -75.92 -75.54
C ILE A 46 57.50 -75.83 -76.86
N ARG A 47 56.26 -76.37 -76.88
CA ARG A 47 55.40 -76.38 -78.09
C ARG A 47 54.43 -75.17 -78.12
N HIS A 48 53.92 -74.83 -79.31
CA HIS A 48 52.94 -73.75 -79.55
C HIS A 48 51.71 -73.79 -78.61
N GLU A 49 51.23 -74.98 -78.26
CA GLU A 49 50.13 -75.19 -77.30
C GLU A 49 50.45 -74.67 -75.89
N SER A 50 51.73 -74.72 -75.48
CA SER A 50 52.25 -74.18 -74.21
C SER A 50 52.10 -72.66 -74.16
N THR A 51 52.41 -71.97 -75.26
CA THR A 51 52.25 -70.52 -75.40
C THR A 51 50.80 -70.08 -75.31
N GLN A 52 49.89 -70.80 -75.99
CA GLN A 52 48.45 -70.52 -75.95
C GLN A 52 47.88 -70.70 -74.54
N LEU A 53 48.30 -71.73 -73.81
CA LEU A 53 47.93 -71.95 -72.40
C LEU A 53 48.43 -70.81 -71.49
N CYS A 54 49.69 -70.37 -71.65
CA CYS A 54 50.21 -69.20 -70.92
C CYS A 54 49.40 -67.92 -71.20
N THR A 55 49.04 -67.66 -72.45
CA THR A 55 48.23 -66.47 -72.81
C THR A 55 46.82 -66.55 -72.20
N THR A 56 46.18 -67.72 -72.22
CA THR A 56 44.86 -67.89 -71.57
C THR A 56 44.93 -67.73 -70.05
N LEU A 57 45.96 -68.25 -69.40
CA LEU A 57 46.21 -68.06 -67.96
C LEU A 57 46.45 -66.58 -67.62
N MET A 58 47.27 -65.88 -68.42
CA MET A 58 47.52 -64.45 -68.25
C MET A 58 46.23 -63.63 -68.37
N ASN A 59 45.35 -63.99 -69.32
CA ASN A 59 44.04 -63.34 -69.47
C ASN A 59 43.13 -63.60 -68.25
N ILE A 60 43.10 -64.81 -67.71
CA ILE A 60 42.32 -65.15 -66.50
C ILE A 60 42.85 -64.38 -65.29
N ASN A 61 44.17 -64.36 -65.08
CA ASN A 61 44.81 -63.61 -63.99
C ASN A 61 44.56 -62.10 -64.11
N ASN A 62 44.61 -61.54 -65.32
CA ASN A 62 44.28 -60.14 -65.57
C ASN A 62 42.81 -59.84 -65.25
N ARG A 63 41.87 -60.71 -65.66
CA ARG A 63 40.44 -60.55 -65.34
C ARG A 63 40.18 -60.64 -63.84
N TYR A 64 40.82 -61.57 -63.14
CA TYR A 64 40.78 -61.68 -61.67
C TYR A 64 41.30 -60.38 -61.02
N ARG A 65 42.46 -59.89 -61.46
CA ARG A 65 43.08 -58.68 -60.92
C ARG A 65 42.18 -57.46 -61.10
N VAL A 66 41.60 -57.27 -62.29
CA VAL A 66 40.67 -56.16 -62.57
C VAL A 66 39.42 -56.27 -61.70
N LEU A 67 38.80 -57.45 -61.65
CA LEU A 67 37.60 -57.67 -60.82
C LEU A 67 37.88 -57.44 -59.33
N SER A 68 39.02 -57.89 -58.82
CA SER A 68 39.44 -57.63 -57.43
C SER A 68 39.65 -56.13 -57.16
N GLN A 69 40.25 -55.40 -58.12
CA GLN A 69 40.43 -53.95 -58.01
C GLN A 69 39.09 -53.21 -58.04
N ASP A 70 38.15 -53.62 -58.89
CA ASP A 70 36.83 -53.03 -58.99
C ASP A 70 35.99 -53.29 -57.73
N ILE A 71 36.04 -54.50 -57.16
CA ILE A 71 35.39 -54.84 -55.89
C ILE A 71 35.95 -53.98 -54.76
N ASN A 72 37.27 -53.86 -54.62
CA ASN A 72 37.88 -53.05 -53.57
C ASN A 72 37.50 -51.56 -53.70
N ARG A 73 37.55 -51.00 -54.92
CA ARG A 73 37.09 -49.62 -55.19
C ARG A 73 35.62 -49.41 -54.88
N PHE A 74 34.79 -50.44 -55.08
CA PHE A 74 33.37 -50.34 -54.79
C PHE A 74 33.09 -50.39 -53.29
N ILE A 75 33.83 -51.21 -52.53
CA ILE A 75 33.80 -51.23 -51.07
C ILE A 75 34.20 -49.85 -50.52
N GLU A 76 35.35 -49.31 -50.94
CA GLU A 76 35.82 -47.98 -50.53
C GLU A 76 34.76 -46.88 -50.76
N ARG A 77 34.11 -46.88 -51.93
CA ARG A 77 33.05 -45.90 -52.25
C ARG A 77 31.80 -46.04 -51.38
N ILE A 78 31.44 -47.27 -51.00
CA ILE A 78 30.31 -47.48 -50.10
C ILE A 78 30.68 -47.05 -48.69
N ASP A 79 31.89 -47.37 -48.22
CA ASP A 79 32.38 -46.96 -46.90
C ASP A 79 32.38 -45.43 -46.77
N GLU A 80 32.96 -44.71 -47.74
CA GLU A 80 32.92 -43.24 -47.81
C GLU A 80 31.49 -42.68 -47.77
N ARG A 81 30.55 -43.35 -48.45
CA ARG A 81 29.15 -42.92 -48.48
C ARG A 81 28.47 -43.12 -47.13
N ILE A 82 28.69 -44.24 -46.46
CA ILE A 82 28.12 -44.56 -45.15
C ILE A 82 28.69 -43.64 -44.07
N GLU A 83 30.01 -43.38 -44.09
CA GLU A 83 30.65 -42.41 -43.21
C GLU A 83 30.09 -40.99 -43.44
N SER A 84 29.93 -40.57 -44.69
CA SER A 84 29.36 -39.26 -45.01
C SER A 84 27.93 -39.10 -44.49
N GLU A 85 27.06 -40.09 -44.69
CA GLU A 85 25.68 -40.02 -44.20
C GLU A 85 25.60 -40.07 -42.66
N THR A 86 26.48 -40.84 -42.01
CA THR A 86 26.58 -40.87 -40.55
C THR A 86 27.02 -39.53 -39.98
N ASN A 87 28.08 -38.93 -40.55
CA ASN A 87 28.54 -37.59 -40.18
C ASN A 87 27.45 -36.52 -40.38
N ASN A 88 26.68 -36.60 -41.46
CA ASN A 88 25.57 -35.69 -41.71
C ASN A 88 24.46 -35.80 -40.64
N SER A 89 24.14 -37.01 -40.20
CA SER A 89 23.15 -37.23 -39.14
C SER A 89 23.63 -36.73 -37.78
N ILE A 90 24.89 -36.98 -37.42
CA ILE A 90 25.51 -36.45 -36.19
C ILE A 90 25.50 -34.92 -36.22
N GLU A 91 25.89 -34.31 -37.34
CA GLU A 91 25.91 -32.86 -37.49
C GLU A 91 24.51 -32.24 -37.42
N SER A 92 23.51 -32.93 -37.97
CA SER A 92 22.10 -32.50 -37.87
C SER A 92 21.60 -32.53 -36.43
N TYR A 93 21.93 -33.59 -35.68
CA TYR A 93 21.67 -33.68 -34.23
C TYR A 93 22.38 -32.55 -33.46
N ARG A 94 23.68 -32.34 -33.68
CA ARG A 94 24.47 -31.31 -33.00
C ARG A 94 23.91 -29.90 -33.22
N LYS A 95 23.57 -29.55 -34.46
CA LYS A 95 22.95 -28.26 -34.80
C LYS A 95 21.60 -28.08 -34.11
N PHE A 96 20.80 -29.14 -34.06
CA PHE A 96 19.52 -29.12 -33.38
C PHE A 96 19.69 -28.91 -31.87
N MET A 97 20.60 -29.66 -31.24
CA MET A 97 20.93 -29.52 -29.82
C MET A 97 21.45 -28.14 -29.47
N GLU A 98 22.35 -27.58 -30.28
CA GLU A 98 22.88 -26.24 -30.08
C GLU A 98 21.76 -25.19 -30.11
N ASN A 99 20.80 -25.32 -31.05
CA ASN A 99 19.65 -24.43 -31.10
C ASN A 99 18.82 -24.48 -29.81
N LEU A 100 18.55 -25.69 -29.30
CA LEU A 100 17.78 -25.87 -28.08
C LEU A 100 18.52 -25.34 -26.84
N ARG A 101 19.83 -25.59 -26.75
CA ARG A 101 20.69 -25.07 -25.67
C ARG A 101 20.75 -23.56 -25.65
N VAL A 102 20.88 -22.91 -26.81
CA VAL A 102 20.84 -21.44 -26.91
C VAL A 102 19.51 -20.90 -26.39
N LYS A 103 18.38 -21.53 -26.77
CA LYS A 103 17.06 -21.14 -26.27
C LYS A 103 16.93 -21.34 -24.76
N LEU A 104 17.37 -22.47 -24.23
CA LEU A 104 17.31 -22.78 -22.79
C LEU A 104 18.20 -21.83 -21.97
N THR A 105 19.40 -21.55 -22.46
CA THR A 105 20.34 -20.59 -21.85
C THR A 105 19.74 -19.19 -21.82
N ARG A 106 19.06 -18.78 -22.89
CA ARG A 106 18.38 -17.48 -22.92
C ARG A 106 17.28 -17.37 -21.88
N ILE A 107 16.52 -18.44 -21.63
CA ILE A 107 15.46 -18.45 -20.59
C ILE A 107 16.05 -18.21 -19.20
N SER A 108 17.18 -18.84 -18.89
CA SER A 108 17.84 -18.72 -17.58
C SER A 108 18.59 -17.40 -17.37
N THR A 109 19.23 -16.87 -18.40
CA THR A 109 20.16 -15.72 -18.28
C THR A 109 19.56 -14.36 -18.64
N ASP A 110 18.56 -14.30 -19.52
CA ASP A 110 17.97 -13.03 -19.97
C ASP A 110 16.82 -12.61 -19.04
N TYR A 111 17.15 -11.87 -17.99
CA TYR A 111 16.19 -11.33 -17.02
C TYR A 111 15.27 -10.25 -17.59
N ARG A 112 15.57 -9.70 -18.78
CA ARG A 112 14.72 -8.70 -19.44
C ARG A 112 13.47 -9.32 -20.06
N LEU A 113 13.45 -10.64 -20.23
CA LEU A 113 12.28 -11.35 -20.71
C LEU A 113 11.16 -11.29 -19.67
N THR A 114 9.95 -11.06 -20.17
CA THR A 114 8.73 -11.24 -19.37
C THR A 114 8.46 -12.71 -19.15
N ILE A 115 7.63 -13.03 -18.15
CA ILE A 115 7.23 -14.41 -17.87
C ILE A 115 6.58 -15.08 -19.10
N ASP A 116 5.70 -14.35 -19.81
CA ASP A 116 5.05 -14.83 -21.03
C ASP A 116 6.06 -15.13 -22.15
N ALA A 117 7.10 -14.31 -22.29
CA ALA A 117 8.15 -14.53 -23.28
C ALA A 117 8.97 -15.80 -22.94
N LYS A 118 9.30 -16.00 -21.65
CA LYS A 118 9.97 -17.21 -21.19
C LYS A 118 9.10 -18.46 -21.40
N GLN A 119 7.80 -18.39 -21.12
CA GLN A 119 6.85 -19.49 -21.38
C GLN A 119 6.72 -19.83 -22.86
N ARG A 120 6.69 -18.84 -23.75
CA ARG A 120 6.68 -19.08 -25.20
C ARG A 120 7.90 -19.88 -25.64
N LEU A 121 9.09 -19.53 -25.16
CA LEU A 121 10.32 -20.26 -25.45
C LEU A 121 10.28 -21.69 -24.88
N ILE A 122 9.77 -21.89 -23.66
CA ILE A 122 9.56 -23.25 -23.10
C ILE A 122 8.64 -24.08 -24.00
N ASN A 123 7.53 -23.50 -24.46
CA ASN A 123 6.56 -24.20 -25.32
C ASN A 123 7.14 -24.52 -26.70
N GLU A 124 7.95 -23.61 -27.27
CA GLU A 124 8.69 -23.88 -28.50
C GLU A 124 9.65 -25.08 -28.32
N ILE A 125 10.45 -25.08 -27.26
CA ILE A 125 11.36 -26.21 -26.96
C ILE A 125 10.54 -27.49 -26.80
N ALA A 126 9.49 -27.47 -25.97
CA ALA A 126 8.60 -28.62 -25.74
C ALA A 126 8.05 -29.22 -27.05
N SER A 127 7.58 -28.37 -27.97
CA SER A 127 7.04 -28.82 -29.25
C SER A 127 8.09 -29.48 -30.16
N SER A 128 9.37 -29.12 -29.97
CA SER A 128 10.47 -29.63 -30.76
C SER A 128 11.12 -30.91 -30.20
N LEU A 129 10.81 -31.28 -28.94
CA LEU A 129 11.44 -32.44 -28.27
C LEU A 129 11.20 -33.76 -29.00
N THR A 130 10.00 -33.95 -29.56
CA THR A 130 9.68 -35.14 -30.36
C THR A 130 10.60 -35.27 -31.58
N ASN A 131 10.87 -34.15 -32.27
CA ASN A 131 11.79 -34.13 -33.41
C ASN A 131 13.24 -34.35 -32.95
N GLY A 132 13.63 -33.80 -31.79
CA GLY A 132 14.95 -34.05 -31.20
C GLY A 132 15.22 -35.52 -30.94
N ARG A 133 14.25 -36.26 -30.39
CA ARG A 133 14.39 -37.71 -30.20
C ARG A 133 14.53 -38.46 -31.52
N VAL A 134 13.91 -37.99 -32.60
CA VAL A 134 14.11 -38.56 -33.94
C VAL A 134 15.55 -38.37 -34.42
N TYR A 135 16.13 -37.17 -34.26
CA TYR A 135 17.53 -36.90 -34.61
C TYR A 135 18.52 -37.74 -33.80
N VAL A 136 18.28 -37.91 -32.49
CA VAL A 136 19.08 -38.80 -31.62
C VAL A 136 19.06 -40.23 -32.13
N ASN A 137 17.86 -40.78 -32.33
CA ASN A 137 17.70 -42.16 -32.80
C ASN A 137 18.35 -42.37 -34.18
N GLN A 138 18.21 -41.41 -35.10
CA GLN A 138 18.84 -41.48 -36.42
C GLN A 138 20.37 -41.46 -36.35
N ALA A 139 20.96 -40.58 -35.54
CA ALA A 139 22.41 -40.53 -35.35
C ALA A 139 22.94 -41.85 -34.76
N ILE A 140 22.31 -42.36 -33.70
CA ILE A 140 22.68 -43.63 -33.06
C ILE A 140 22.56 -44.80 -34.04
N GLU A 141 21.46 -44.90 -34.80
CA GLU A 141 21.28 -45.95 -35.81
C GLU A 141 22.36 -45.89 -36.89
N HIS A 142 22.69 -44.70 -37.41
CA HIS A 142 23.71 -44.53 -38.44
C HIS A 142 25.13 -44.88 -37.93
N ILE A 143 25.45 -44.53 -36.68
CA ILE A 143 26.69 -44.93 -36.00
C ILE A 143 26.76 -46.46 -35.88
N LYS A 144 25.67 -47.12 -35.43
CA LYS A 144 25.58 -48.59 -35.34
C LYS A 144 25.70 -49.27 -36.70
N PHE A 145 25.14 -48.67 -37.76
CA PHE A 145 25.29 -49.20 -39.12
C PHE A 145 26.73 -49.12 -39.62
N THR A 146 27.40 -47.99 -39.43
CA THR A 146 28.83 -47.82 -39.75
C THR A 146 29.68 -48.83 -38.99
N ARG A 147 29.36 -49.09 -37.72
CA ARG A 147 29.99 -50.13 -36.90
C ARG A 147 29.83 -51.54 -37.45
N SER A 148 28.65 -51.90 -37.95
CA SER A 148 28.36 -53.26 -38.45
C SER A 148 29.28 -53.70 -39.60
N LEU A 149 30.11 -52.79 -40.13
CA LEU A 149 31.03 -52.98 -41.23
C LEU A 149 32.50 -53.15 -40.80
N LEU A 150 32.84 -52.80 -39.55
CA LEU A 150 34.18 -52.87 -38.98
C LEU A 150 34.42 -54.24 -38.30
N ASN A 151 35.47 -54.97 -38.70
CA ASN A 151 35.77 -56.33 -38.21
C ASN A 151 36.59 -56.36 -36.89
N ASN A 152 36.79 -55.23 -36.21
CA ASN A 152 37.69 -55.12 -35.04
C ASN A 152 36.92 -55.02 -33.72
N GLU A 153 37.17 -55.96 -32.79
CA GLU A 153 36.53 -55.99 -31.47
C GLU A 153 36.91 -54.80 -30.56
N TYR A 154 38.08 -54.18 -30.76
CA TYR A 154 38.53 -53.05 -29.94
C TYR A 154 37.72 -51.76 -30.16
N ASN A 155 37.15 -51.57 -31.36
CA ASN A 155 36.37 -50.37 -31.72
C ASN A 155 34.88 -50.48 -31.33
N ILE A 156 34.45 -51.64 -30.82
CA ILE A 156 33.06 -51.87 -30.40
C ILE A 156 32.73 -51.01 -29.18
N ASN A 157 33.63 -51.00 -28.19
CA ASN A 157 33.42 -50.26 -26.94
C ASN A 157 33.39 -48.75 -27.19
N GLU A 158 34.32 -48.22 -28.01
CA GLU A 158 34.37 -46.78 -28.34
C GLU A 158 33.09 -46.28 -29.04
N ILE A 159 32.47 -47.12 -29.88
CA ILE A 159 31.24 -46.77 -30.58
C ILE A 159 30.01 -46.89 -29.68
N ASP A 160 29.98 -47.90 -28.79
CA ASP A 160 28.95 -47.98 -27.75
C ASP A 160 29.04 -46.77 -26.81
N ASP A 161 30.26 -46.34 -26.45
CA ASP A 161 30.50 -45.13 -25.67
C ASP A 161 30.03 -43.86 -26.40
N GLU A 162 30.26 -43.72 -27.72
CA GLU A 162 29.77 -42.58 -28.51
C GLU A 162 28.24 -42.56 -28.65
N CYS A 163 27.60 -43.72 -28.89
CA CYS A 163 26.15 -43.84 -28.91
C CYS A 163 25.54 -43.47 -27.55
N GLN A 164 26.16 -43.95 -26.47
CA GLN A 164 25.74 -43.67 -25.12
C GLN A 164 25.92 -42.19 -24.80
N ALA A 165 27.02 -41.56 -25.20
CA ALA A 165 27.26 -40.14 -25.00
C ALA A 165 26.17 -39.26 -25.64
N ILE A 166 25.71 -39.60 -26.86
CA ILE A 166 24.61 -38.88 -27.54
C ILE A 166 23.27 -39.04 -26.80
N ASP A 167 22.95 -40.24 -26.32
CA ASP A 167 21.69 -40.48 -25.58
C ASP A 167 21.74 -39.84 -24.19
N ASP A 168 22.88 -39.93 -23.50
CA ASP A 168 23.12 -39.28 -22.20
C ASP A 168 23.04 -37.75 -22.33
N GLU A 169 23.65 -37.16 -23.37
CA GLU A 169 23.56 -35.72 -23.64
C GLU A 169 22.10 -35.26 -23.87
N TRP A 170 21.30 -36.09 -24.55
CA TRP A 170 19.88 -35.81 -24.73
C TRP A 170 19.10 -35.93 -23.42
N ILE A 171 19.35 -36.96 -22.63
CA ILE A 171 18.69 -37.17 -21.33
C ILE A 171 19.02 -36.03 -20.36
N GLU A 172 20.29 -35.62 -20.28
CA GLU A 172 20.73 -34.48 -19.48
C GLU A 172 20.02 -33.19 -19.90
N PHE A 173 19.96 -32.91 -21.21
CA PHE A 173 19.23 -31.76 -21.72
C PHE A 173 17.74 -31.77 -21.36
N ILE A 174 17.07 -32.93 -21.42
CA ILE A 174 15.66 -33.06 -21.02
C ILE A 174 15.50 -32.77 -19.53
N SER A 175 16.41 -33.27 -18.69
CA SER A 175 16.41 -32.98 -17.25
C SER A 175 16.55 -31.47 -17.00
N ASP A 176 17.55 -30.83 -17.61
CA ASP A 176 17.77 -29.38 -17.49
C ASP A 176 16.56 -28.58 -17.97
N PHE A 177 15.94 -29.01 -19.08
CA PHE A 177 14.73 -28.39 -19.61
C PHE A 177 13.56 -28.50 -18.62
N ASP A 178 13.32 -29.67 -18.04
CA ASP A 178 12.25 -29.88 -17.08
C ASP A 178 12.47 -29.08 -15.79
N ASP A 179 13.71 -28.99 -15.31
CA ASP A 179 14.07 -28.15 -14.16
C ASP A 179 13.81 -26.67 -14.45
N GLN A 180 14.24 -26.16 -15.60
CA GLN A 180 13.96 -24.78 -16.01
C GLN A 180 12.45 -24.54 -16.17
N LYS A 181 11.71 -25.48 -16.74
CA LYS A 181 10.25 -25.38 -16.88
C LYS A 181 9.56 -25.31 -15.52
N GLN A 182 10.00 -26.09 -14.54
CA GLN A 182 9.48 -26.03 -13.18
C GLN A 182 9.78 -24.67 -12.51
N GLU A 183 11.00 -24.16 -12.65
CA GLU A 183 11.38 -22.83 -12.13
C GLU A 183 10.54 -21.71 -12.76
N ILE A 184 10.34 -21.71 -14.08
CA ILE A 184 9.46 -20.74 -14.74
C ILE A 184 8.01 -20.84 -14.23
N THR A 185 7.51 -22.05 -13.99
CA THR A 185 6.16 -22.27 -13.42
C THR A 185 6.07 -21.72 -11.99
N LYS A 186 7.11 -21.89 -11.17
CA LYS A 186 7.17 -21.31 -9.81
C LYS A 186 7.14 -19.78 -9.88
N LEU A 187 7.99 -19.18 -10.73
CA LEU A 187 8.04 -17.73 -10.92
C LEU A 187 6.70 -17.17 -11.38
N GLU A 188 6.03 -17.83 -12.32
CA GLU A 188 4.69 -17.43 -12.77
C GLU A 188 3.68 -17.39 -11.60
N ASN A 189 3.69 -18.41 -10.76
CA ASN A 189 2.80 -18.48 -9.60
C ASN A 189 3.14 -17.39 -8.57
N GLU A 190 4.42 -17.09 -8.35
CA GLU A 190 4.85 -15.98 -7.50
C GLU A 190 4.36 -14.63 -8.05
N ILE A 191 4.59 -14.37 -9.34
CA ILE A 191 4.13 -13.14 -10.02
C ILE A 191 2.61 -12.97 -9.90
N LYS A 192 1.84 -14.06 -10.12
CA LYS A 192 0.38 -14.04 -9.96
C LYS A 192 -0.05 -13.70 -8.52
N LYS A 193 0.65 -14.24 -7.52
CA LYS A 193 0.39 -13.87 -6.11
C LYS A 193 0.65 -12.39 -5.88
N PHE A 194 1.77 -11.84 -6.38
CA PHE A 194 2.06 -10.41 -6.27
C PHE A 194 1.03 -9.53 -6.95
N ASP A 195 0.59 -9.88 -8.15
CA ASP A 195 -0.46 -9.13 -8.85
C ASP A 195 -1.75 -9.10 -8.02
N LEU A 196 -2.13 -10.22 -7.39
CA LEU A 196 -3.27 -10.26 -6.48
C LEU A 196 -3.08 -9.36 -5.24
N GLU A 197 -1.90 -9.38 -4.61
CA GLU A 197 -1.62 -8.52 -3.46
C GLU A 197 -1.60 -7.02 -3.85
N ILE A 198 -1.03 -6.66 -5.00
CA ILE A 198 -1.07 -5.28 -5.51
C ILE A 198 -2.51 -4.83 -5.75
N ASN A 199 -3.35 -5.68 -6.35
CA ASN A 199 -4.75 -5.38 -6.55
C ASN A 199 -5.51 -5.22 -5.21
N ARG A 200 -5.18 -6.01 -4.18
CA ARG A 200 -5.72 -5.84 -2.83
C ARG A 200 -5.30 -4.50 -2.23
N ILE A 201 -4.03 -4.11 -2.38
CA ILE A 201 -3.54 -2.80 -1.95
C ILE A 201 -4.31 -1.67 -2.64
N HIS A 202 -4.53 -1.76 -3.95
CA HIS A 202 -5.33 -0.77 -4.69
C HIS A 202 -6.75 -0.66 -4.15
N GLN A 203 -7.43 -1.79 -3.92
CA GLN A 203 -8.79 -1.80 -3.39
C GLN A 203 -8.85 -1.23 -1.98
N TRP A 204 -7.91 -1.61 -1.13
CA TRP A 204 -7.79 -1.10 0.23
C TRP A 204 -7.53 0.41 0.24
N LEU A 205 -6.59 0.91 -0.56
CA LEU A 205 -6.32 2.35 -0.69
C LEU A 205 -7.57 3.11 -1.13
N LYS A 206 -8.30 2.59 -2.11
CA LYS A 206 -9.56 3.20 -2.55
C LYS A 206 -10.60 3.25 -1.43
N GLN A 207 -10.67 2.23 -0.57
CA GLN A 207 -11.53 2.26 0.60
C GLN A 207 -11.09 3.33 1.59
N GLN A 208 -9.79 3.44 1.86
CA GLN A 208 -9.24 4.49 2.75
C GLN A 208 -9.49 5.90 2.19
N GLU A 209 -9.33 6.10 0.88
CA GLU A 209 -9.64 7.37 0.20
C GLU A 209 -11.12 7.75 0.36
N ASN A 210 -12.03 6.80 0.18
CA ASN A 210 -13.46 7.03 0.37
C ASN A 210 -13.79 7.38 1.83
N SER A 211 -13.22 6.65 2.79
CA SER A 211 -13.36 6.96 4.21
C SER A 211 -12.83 8.35 4.53
N PHE A 212 -11.68 8.73 3.98
CA PHE A 212 -11.11 10.07 4.14
C PHE A 212 -12.03 11.16 3.58
N GLN A 213 -12.64 10.96 2.42
CA GLN A 213 -13.57 11.93 1.84
C GLN A 213 -14.75 12.26 2.77
N LEU A 214 -15.26 11.27 3.51
CA LEU A 214 -16.32 11.49 4.49
C LEU A 214 -15.83 12.32 5.69
N LEU A 215 -14.55 12.21 6.03
CA LEU A 215 -13.93 12.96 7.13
C LEU A 215 -13.61 14.41 6.78
N ILE A 216 -13.65 14.82 5.50
CA ILE A 216 -13.32 16.21 5.11
C ILE A 216 -14.36 17.20 5.64
N ALA A 217 -15.64 16.80 5.72
CA ALA A 217 -16.72 17.69 6.13
C ALA A 217 -16.53 18.27 7.55
N ASN A 218 -16.92 19.53 7.73
CA ASN A 218 -16.96 20.17 9.05
C ASN A 218 -18.08 19.56 9.90
N GLN A 219 -17.80 19.39 11.19
CA GLN A 219 -18.75 18.82 12.15
C GLN A 219 -19.43 19.92 12.99
N PRO A 220 -20.69 19.71 13.45
CA PRO A 220 -21.46 20.74 14.15
C PRO A 220 -21.04 20.91 15.61
N THR A 221 -20.73 19.83 16.33
CA THR A 221 -20.51 19.82 17.78
C THR A 221 -19.08 19.42 18.14
N LEU A 222 -18.61 19.80 19.34
CA LEU A 222 -17.29 19.40 19.84
C LEU A 222 -17.11 17.87 19.85
N ALA A 223 -18.10 17.13 20.34
CA ALA A 223 -18.06 15.67 20.39
C ALA A 223 -17.81 15.03 19.01
N LEU A 224 -18.47 15.52 17.96
CA LEU A 224 -18.28 15.03 16.59
C LEU A 224 -16.94 15.49 15.99
N LYS A 225 -16.42 16.66 16.38
CA LYS A 225 -15.08 17.10 15.98
C LYS A 225 -13.99 16.21 16.61
N LEU A 226 -14.14 15.85 17.89
CA LEU A 226 -13.23 14.91 18.58
C LEU A 226 -13.26 13.52 17.96
N ASP A 227 -14.45 13.00 17.65
CA ASP A 227 -14.61 11.72 16.96
C ASP A 227 -13.95 11.74 15.56
N LYS A 228 -14.18 12.79 14.78
CA LYS A 228 -13.49 13.02 13.50
C LYS A 228 -11.96 13.04 13.68
N LEU A 229 -11.45 13.74 14.68
CA LEU A 229 -10.01 13.83 14.95
C LEU A 229 -9.41 12.45 15.22
N GLU A 230 -10.08 11.63 16.03
CA GLU A 230 -9.63 10.28 16.34
C GLU A 230 -9.68 9.35 15.13
N GLN A 231 -10.74 9.43 14.32
CA GLN A 231 -10.84 8.67 13.07
C GLN A 231 -9.73 9.03 12.07
N ILE A 232 -9.32 10.31 12.00
CA ILE A 232 -8.19 10.73 11.17
C ILE A 232 -6.86 10.12 11.70
N LYS A 233 -6.64 10.10 13.02
CA LYS A 233 -5.45 9.45 13.60
C LYS A 233 -5.38 7.96 13.28
N ILE A 234 -6.51 7.25 13.41
CA ILE A 234 -6.62 5.83 13.06
C ILE A 234 -6.31 5.61 11.57
N LEU A 235 -6.82 6.47 10.69
CA LEU A 235 -6.51 6.42 9.25
C LEU A 235 -5.01 6.58 8.99
N ILE A 236 -4.35 7.57 9.59
CA ILE A 236 -2.90 7.79 9.46
C ILE A 236 -2.13 6.56 9.92
N GLN A 237 -2.45 6.02 11.11
CA GLN A 237 -1.79 4.82 11.64
C GLN A 237 -1.94 3.62 10.69
N ASN A 238 -3.13 3.42 10.12
CA ASN A 238 -3.38 2.36 9.15
C ASN A 238 -2.56 2.55 7.86
N LEU A 239 -2.40 3.79 7.38
CA LEU A 239 -1.59 4.12 6.21
C LEU A 239 -0.09 3.91 6.44
N GLU A 240 0.40 4.17 7.65
CA GLU A 240 1.81 4.00 8.04
C GLU A 240 2.19 2.54 8.25
N THR A 241 1.29 1.74 8.82
CA THR A 241 1.55 0.33 9.18
C THR A 241 1.27 -0.66 8.04
N HIS A 242 0.69 -0.22 6.92
CA HIS A 242 0.40 -1.08 5.79
C HIS A 242 1.67 -1.75 5.24
N VAL A 243 1.56 -3.03 4.87
CA VAL A 243 2.64 -3.87 4.33
C VAL A 243 3.34 -3.22 3.13
N ASP A 244 4.67 -3.22 3.15
CA ASP A 244 5.56 -2.81 2.06
C ASP A 244 6.15 -4.06 1.36
N LEU A 245 5.78 -4.27 0.09
CA LEU A 245 6.21 -5.40 -0.74
C LEU A 245 7.50 -5.12 -1.53
N LYS A 246 8.14 -3.97 -1.31
CA LYS A 246 9.28 -3.50 -2.12
C LYS A 246 10.45 -4.48 -2.16
N GLN A 247 10.77 -5.13 -1.04
CA GLN A 247 11.88 -6.08 -0.99
C GLN A 247 11.58 -7.34 -1.82
N GLU A 248 10.36 -7.85 -1.73
CA GLU A 248 9.96 -9.06 -2.45
C GLU A 248 9.88 -8.81 -3.96
N LEU A 249 9.34 -7.66 -4.37
CA LEU A 249 9.34 -7.24 -5.78
C LEU A 249 10.76 -7.12 -6.35
N LYS A 250 11.71 -6.58 -5.57
CA LYS A 250 13.12 -6.47 -5.99
C LYS A 250 13.78 -7.84 -6.17
N GLN A 251 13.43 -8.84 -5.36
CA GLN A 251 13.95 -10.20 -5.52
C GLN A 251 13.47 -10.85 -6.81
N LEU A 252 12.19 -10.64 -7.16
CA LEU A 252 11.62 -11.15 -8.40
C LEU A 252 12.14 -10.41 -9.64
N GLU A 253 12.37 -9.10 -9.56
CA GLU A 253 12.89 -8.28 -10.67
C GLU A 253 14.25 -8.78 -11.16
N ASN A 254 15.06 -9.35 -10.26
CA ASN A 254 16.35 -9.96 -10.62
C ASN A 254 16.22 -11.27 -11.41
N LYS A 255 15.02 -11.84 -11.55
CA LYS A 255 14.77 -13.13 -12.23
C LYS A 255 13.93 -12.98 -13.50
N VAL A 256 13.07 -11.98 -13.56
CA VAL A 256 12.10 -11.78 -14.63
C VAL A 256 11.66 -10.32 -14.72
N SER A 257 11.42 -9.84 -15.94
CA SER A 257 10.92 -8.49 -16.17
C SER A 257 9.45 -8.39 -15.77
N MET A 258 9.15 -7.45 -14.87
CA MET A 258 7.80 -7.16 -14.37
C MET A 258 7.53 -5.65 -14.32
N VAL A 259 8.04 -4.91 -15.30
CA VAL A 259 7.99 -3.43 -15.34
C VAL A 259 6.57 -2.89 -15.05
N SER A 260 5.55 -3.49 -15.65
CA SER A 260 4.14 -3.08 -15.44
C SER A 260 3.68 -3.26 -13.99
N LEU A 261 3.99 -4.39 -13.36
CA LEU A 261 3.62 -4.66 -11.96
C LEU A 261 4.35 -3.73 -11.00
N ILE A 262 5.64 -3.49 -11.22
CA ILE A 262 6.45 -2.55 -10.42
C ILE A 262 5.90 -1.13 -10.55
N GLN A 263 5.52 -0.72 -11.76
CA GLN A 263 4.89 0.58 -12.00
C GLN A 263 3.53 0.68 -11.28
N ASN A 264 2.68 -0.34 -11.37
CA ASN A 264 1.38 -0.37 -10.69
C ASN A 264 1.54 -0.28 -9.17
N TYR A 265 2.51 -1.02 -8.59
CA TYR A 265 2.83 -0.95 -7.17
C TYR A 265 3.34 0.45 -6.77
N SER A 266 4.24 1.02 -7.57
CA SER A 266 4.80 2.36 -7.31
C SER A 266 3.71 3.42 -7.32
N GLN A 267 2.76 3.35 -8.26
CA GLN A 267 1.59 4.22 -8.29
C GLN A 267 0.70 4.04 -7.04
N SER A 268 0.51 2.82 -6.54
CA SER A 268 -0.19 2.59 -5.26
C SER A 268 0.51 3.30 -4.11
N MET A 269 1.84 3.18 -4.05
CA MET A 269 2.64 3.75 -2.98
C MET A 269 2.65 5.28 -3.03
N GLU A 270 2.70 5.87 -4.22
CA GLU A 270 2.55 7.32 -4.42
C GLU A 270 1.19 7.81 -3.93
N LYS A 271 0.10 7.12 -4.29
CA LYS A 271 -1.25 7.45 -3.80
C LYS A 271 -1.36 7.33 -2.28
N ARG A 272 -0.77 6.28 -1.69
CA ARG A 272 -0.71 6.11 -0.23
C ARG A 272 0.01 7.29 0.42
N GLN A 273 1.15 7.70 -0.12
CA GLN A 273 1.92 8.82 0.41
C GLN A 273 1.16 10.16 0.29
N GLN A 274 0.47 10.38 -0.83
CA GLN A 274 -0.36 11.56 -1.02
C GLN A 274 -1.55 11.58 -0.04
N LEU A 275 -2.24 10.45 0.13
CA LEU A 275 -3.34 10.32 1.08
C LEU A 275 -2.85 10.54 2.53
N LEU A 276 -1.68 10.00 2.88
CA LEU A 276 -1.06 10.22 4.19
C LEU A 276 -0.77 11.70 4.43
N SER A 277 -0.17 12.39 3.46
CA SER A 277 0.08 13.85 3.55
C SER A 277 -1.22 14.62 3.75
N ASN A 278 -2.24 14.34 2.94
CA ASN A 278 -3.54 15.00 3.07
C ASN A 278 -4.22 14.72 4.42
N ALA A 279 -4.07 13.50 4.94
CA ALA A 279 -4.61 13.11 6.24
C ALA A 279 -3.87 13.82 7.38
N GLN A 280 -2.55 14.01 7.29
CA GLN A 280 -1.77 14.79 8.25
C GLN A 280 -2.18 16.27 8.26
N ASP A 281 -2.40 16.87 7.09
CA ASP A 281 -2.92 18.25 6.99
C ASP A 281 -4.33 18.36 7.59
N ALA A 282 -5.20 17.39 7.30
CA ALA A 282 -6.54 17.32 7.88
C ALA A 282 -6.52 17.11 9.40
N LEU A 283 -5.53 16.38 9.93
CA LEU A 283 -5.34 16.20 11.37
C LEU A 283 -5.01 17.52 12.06
N MET A 284 -4.13 18.33 11.46
CA MET A 284 -3.79 19.66 11.97
C MET A 284 -5.03 20.56 12.00
N GLN A 285 -5.77 20.62 10.89
CA GLN A 285 -7.01 21.40 10.80
C GLN A 285 -8.10 20.93 11.78
N ALA A 286 -8.25 19.61 11.95
CA ALA A 286 -9.20 19.04 12.90
C ALA A 286 -8.81 19.35 14.36
N SER A 287 -7.52 19.34 14.67
CA SER A 287 -7.00 19.69 16.01
C SER A 287 -7.28 21.16 16.33
N GLU A 288 -6.98 22.05 15.40
CA GLU A 288 -7.28 23.49 15.52
C GLU A 288 -8.79 23.73 15.66
N ALA A 289 -9.61 22.99 14.90
CA ALA A 289 -11.07 23.08 14.99
C ALA A 289 -11.65 22.62 16.34
N VAL A 290 -11.01 21.65 16.99
CA VAL A 290 -11.32 21.19 18.34
C VAL A 290 -10.92 22.26 19.35
N GLU A 291 -9.68 22.74 19.29
CA GLU A 291 -9.15 23.77 20.20
C GLU A 291 -10.02 25.02 20.23
N TYR A 292 -10.41 25.55 19.07
CA TYR A 292 -11.32 26.70 19.01
C TYR A 292 -12.67 26.42 19.67
N HIS A 293 -13.22 25.21 19.51
CA HIS A 293 -14.53 24.85 20.07
C HIS A 293 -14.45 24.62 21.59
N GLU A 294 -13.39 23.95 22.08
CA GLU A 294 -13.12 23.79 23.51
C GLU A 294 -12.92 25.15 24.21
N HIS A 295 -12.22 26.07 23.54
CA HIS A 295 -12.04 27.42 24.05
C HIS A 295 -13.37 28.18 24.16
N PHE A 296 -14.23 28.07 23.14
CA PHE A 296 -15.58 28.63 23.17
C PHE A 296 -16.43 28.03 24.30
N GLU A 297 -16.46 26.71 24.47
CA GLU A 297 -17.20 26.06 25.57
C GLU A 297 -16.67 26.52 26.94
N THR A 298 -15.36 26.66 27.09
CA THR A 298 -14.73 27.13 28.34
C THR A 298 -15.17 28.55 28.70
N ILE A 299 -15.17 29.48 27.74
CA ILE A 299 -15.62 30.86 28.01
C ILE A 299 -17.14 30.89 28.20
N SER A 300 -17.89 30.06 27.47
CA SER A 300 -19.35 29.95 27.59
C SER A 300 -19.76 29.53 29.00
N GLU A 301 -19.09 28.53 29.56
CA GLU A 301 -19.28 28.08 30.94
C GLU A 301 -18.92 29.19 31.94
N ARG A 302 -17.80 29.87 31.73
CA ARG A 302 -17.39 31.01 32.60
C ARG A 302 -18.41 32.15 32.59
N PHE A 303 -18.93 32.51 31.41
CA PHE A 303 -19.97 33.53 31.29
C PHE A 303 -21.28 33.06 31.95
N HIS A 304 -21.68 31.81 31.75
CA HIS A 304 -22.86 31.23 32.36
C HIS A 304 -22.77 31.25 33.90
N GLN A 305 -21.63 30.83 34.46
CA GLN A 305 -21.34 30.86 35.89
C GLN A 305 -21.41 32.31 36.42
N TRP A 306 -20.70 33.24 35.77
CA TRP A 306 -20.69 34.65 36.16
C TRP A 306 -22.09 35.26 36.15
N MET A 307 -22.87 35.01 35.09
CA MET A 307 -24.27 35.47 34.98
C MET A 307 -25.14 34.92 36.10
N THR A 308 -24.98 33.64 36.44
CA THR A 308 -25.76 32.98 37.49
C THR A 308 -25.43 33.55 38.85
N ASP A 309 -24.15 33.78 39.14
CA ASP A 309 -23.72 34.41 40.40
C ASP A 309 -24.22 35.86 40.50
N ALA A 310 -24.09 36.64 39.41
CA ALA A 310 -24.56 38.02 39.33
C ALA A 310 -26.08 38.13 39.51
N GLU A 311 -26.86 37.27 38.84
CA GLU A 311 -28.32 37.20 38.98
C GLU A 311 -28.73 36.81 40.41
N ASN A 312 -28.08 35.82 41.02
CA ASN A 312 -28.33 35.41 42.39
C ASN A 312 -28.03 36.52 43.41
N GLN A 313 -26.96 37.30 43.21
CA GLN A 313 -26.65 38.45 44.06
C GLN A 313 -27.70 39.54 43.90
N LEU A 314 -28.10 39.84 42.66
CA LEU A 314 -29.13 40.84 42.39
C LEU A 314 -30.48 40.45 43.03
N GLU A 315 -30.87 39.18 42.97
CA GLU A 315 -32.14 38.67 43.52
C GLU A 315 -32.22 38.80 45.05
N LYS A 316 -31.10 38.71 45.77
CA LYS A 316 -31.05 38.96 47.22
C LYS A 316 -31.49 40.37 47.59
N HIS A 317 -31.26 41.33 46.70
CA HIS A 317 -31.62 42.73 46.91
C HIS A 317 -33.02 43.09 46.39
N THR A 318 -33.62 42.26 45.53
CA THR A 318 -35.03 42.42 45.12
C THR A 318 -36.02 41.77 46.10
N SER A 319 -35.57 40.78 46.87
CA SER A 319 -36.44 39.92 47.70
C SER A 319 -36.59 40.37 49.15
N THR A 320 -35.79 41.32 49.63
CA THR A 320 -35.85 41.78 51.03
C THR A 320 -37.03 42.72 51.26
N ASN A 321 -38.08 42.17 51.90
CA ASN A 321 -39.16 42.91 52.55
C ASN A 321 -38.69 43.74 53.79
N GLU A 322 -37.38 43.94 53.95
CA GLU A 322 -36.75 44.53 55.13
C GLU A 322 -36.02 45.83 54.80
N MET A 323 -36.66 46.75 54.07
CA MET A 323 -36.27 48.17 54.04
C MET A 323 -36.64 48.86 55.37
N LYS A 324 -36.20 48.29 56.50
CA LYS A 324 -36.61 48.71 57.84
C LYS A 324 -35.78 49.87 58.37
N SER A 325 -34.52 50.03 57.94
CA SER A 325 -33.61 51.10 58.39
C SER A 325 -32.79 51.71 57.24
N ASP A 326 -32.36 52.97 57.38
CA ASP A 326 -31.57 53.67 56.34
C ASP A 326 -30.25 53.01 56.05
N TYR A 327 -29.61 52.46 57.08
CA TYR A 327 -28.37 51.71 56.95
C TYR A 327 -28.52 50.54 55.95
N VAL A 328 -29.64 49.80 56.05
CA VAL A 328 -29.92 48.64 55.19
C VAL A 328 -30.19 49.10 53.75
N ILE A 329 -30.95 50.19 53.55
CA ILE A 329 -31.20 50.74 52.20
C ILE A 329 -29.90 51.23 51.55
N GLU A 330 -29.03 51.87 52.32
CA GLU A 330 -27.72 52.34 51.86
C GLU A 330 -26.79 51.17 51.50
N GLU A 331 -26.78 50.11 52.31
CA GLU A 331 -26.03 48.87 52.05
C GLU A 331 -26.52 48.20 50.75
N HIS A 332 -27.84 48.07 50.58
CA HIS A 332 -28.43 47.56 49.34
C HIS A 332 -28.06 48.42 48.12
N TYR A 333 -28.12 49.76 48.25
CA TYR A 333 -27.77 50.68 47.16
C TYR A 333 -26.30 50.53 46.75
N ARG A 334 -25.38 50.49 47.72
CA ARG A 334 -23.95 50.31 47.47
C ARG A 334 -23.65 48.96 46.85
N SER A 335 -24.25 47.87 47.35
CA SER A 335 -24.06 46.54 46.78
C SER A 335 -24.53 46.46 45.32
N VAL A 336 -25.67 47.09 44.99
CA VAL A 336 -26.14 47.17 43.59
C VAL A 336 -25.21 48.04 42.73
N GLU A 337 -24.62 49.09 43.30
CA GLU A 337 -23.62 49.91 42.61
C GLU A 337 -22.31 49.16 42.36
N ASP A 338 -21.87 48.35 43.32
CA ASP A 338 -20.71 47.46 43.16
C ASP A 338 -20.97 46.41 42.08
N LEU A 339 -22.15 45.77 42.07
CA LEU A 339 -22.55 44.85 41.00
C LEU A 339 -22.56 45.54 39.63
N ILE A 340 -22.89 46.84 39.55
CA ILE A 340 -22.84 47.60 38.28
C ILE A 340 -21.40 47.83 37.85
N ASN A 341 -20.50 48.06 38.80
CA ASN A 341 -19.07 48.22 38.50
C ASN A 341 -18.46 46.90 38.01
N GLU A 342 -18.90 45.75 38.54
CA GLU A 342 -18.51 44.41 38.10
C GLU A 342 -19.02 44.05 36.70
N ASN A 343 -19.98 44.79 36.13
CA ASN A 343 -20.48 44.52 34.78
C ASN A 343 -19.40 44.60 33.70
N ILE A 344 -18.29 45.30 33.96
CA ILE A 344 -17.16 45.37 33.04
C ILE A 344 -16.57 43.97 32.77
N ASP A 345 -16.59 43.08 33.77
CA ASP A 345 -16.10 41.71 33.64
C ASP A 345 -17.08 40.86 32.81
N GLY A 346 -18.39 41.02 33.05
CA GLY A 346 -19.44 40.38 32.26
C GLY A 346 -19.44 40.81 30.79
N GLU A 347 -19.28 42.11 30.53
CA GLU A 347 -19.16 42.67 29.19
C GLU A 347 -17.89 42.17 28.49
N SER A 348 -16.77 42.09 29.21
CA SER A 348 -15.54 41.51 28.68
C SER A 348 -15.71 40.02 28.33
N LEU A 349 -16.36 39.22 29.18
CA LEU A 349 -16.63 37.81 28.90
C LEU A 349 -17.55 37.63 27.68
N LEU A 350 -18.59 38.45 27.54
CA LEU A 350 -19.49 38.40 26.39
C LEU A 350 -18.79 38.81 25.10
N SER A 351 -17.97 39.87 25.13
CA SER A 351 -17.14 40.28 23.98
C SER A 351 -16.18 39.18 23.56
N ASN A 352 -15.49 38.55 24.52
CA ASN A 352 -14.58 37.44 24.23
C ASN A 352 -15.32 36.24 23.61
N LEU A 353 -16.56 35.98 24.04
CA LEU A 353 -17.41 34.94 23.45
C LEU A 353 -17.75 35.23 21.99
N GLU A 354 -18.09 36.48 21.67
CA GLU A 354 -18.38 36.92 20.30
C GLU A 354 -17.14 36.76 19.40
N ASP A 355 -15.96 37.14 19.89
CA ASP A 355 -14.69 36.98 19.16
C ASP A 355 -14.36 35.49 18.93
N CYS A 356 -14.56 34.63 19.94
CA CYS A 356 -14.34 33.19 19.83
C CYS A 356 -15.33 32.53 18.86
N LEU A 357 -16.58 33.00 18.85
CA LEU A 357 -17.62 32.53 17.94
C LEU A 357 -17.19 32.67 16.47
N GLU A 358 -16.55 33.79 16.12
CA GLU A 358 -16.04 34.01 14.77
C GLU A 358 -14.97 32.98 14.36
N GLN A 359 -14.08 32.61 15.28
CA GLN A 359 -13.06 31.58 15.02
C GLN A 359 -13.70 30.19 14.87
N VAL A 360 -14.61 29.84 15.78
CA VAL A 360 -15.30 28.54 15.77
C VAL A 360 -16.16 28.39 14.50
N PHE A 361 -16.77 29.46 14.00
CA PHE A 361 -17.54 29.41 12.77
C PHE A 361 -16.72 28.94 11.58
N LYS A 362 -15.47 29.39 11.43
CA LYS A 362 -14.62 29.01 10.30
C LYS A 362 -14.48 27.50 10.17
N THR A 363 -14.51 26.77 11.29
CA THR A 363 -14.28 25.31 11.35
C THR A 363 -15.52 24.48 11.69
N THR A 364 -16.71 25.10 11.73
CA THR A 364 -17.96 24.43 12.14
C THR A 364 -18.97 24.37 11.00
N SER A 365 -19.76 23.30 10.95
CA SER A 365 -20.81 23.11 9.94
C SER A 365 -21.93 24.17 10.07
N ILE A 366 -22.75 24.33 9.04
CA ILE A 366 -23.85 25.31 9.03
C ILE A 366 -24.84 25.06 10.18
N GLU A 367 -25.15 23.79 10.45
CA GLU A 367 -26.00 23.37 11.55
C GLU A 367 -25.40 23.79 12.90
N GLY A 368 -24.13 23.45 13.16
CA GLY A 368 -23.45 23.84 14.39
C GLY A 368 -23.33 25.35 14.55
N ARG A 369 -23.05 26.09 13.45
CA ARG A 369 -23.08 27.57 13.46
C ARG A 369 -24.43 28.11 13.90
N THR A 370 -25.52 27.47 13.50
CA THR A 370 -26.88 27.90 13.88
C THR A 370 -27.12 27.68 15.37
N GLN A 371 -26.69 26.54 15.90
CA GLN A 371 -26.76 26.22 17.33
C GLN A 371 -25.93 27.20 18.17
N LEU A 372 -24.69 27.45 17.79
CA LEU A 372 -23.79 28.38 18.47
C LEU A 372 -24.32 29.83 18.42
N LYS A 373 -24.91 30.26 17.28
CA LYS A 373 -25.58 31.56 17.19
C LYS A 373 -26.73 31.68 18.18
N HIS A 374 -27.56 30.64 18.30
CA HIS A 374 -28.68 30.64 19.23
C HIS A 374 -28.18 30.84 20.68
N ILE A 375 -27.13 30.12 21.09
CA ILE A 375 -26.52 30.25 22.41
C ILE A 375 -26.09 31.70 22.68
N ILE A 376 -25.37 32.32 21.74
CA ILE A 376 -24.90 33.70 21.91
C ILE A 376 -26.07 34.69 21.95
N THR A 377 -27.10 34.51 21.12
CA THR A 377 -28.28 35.38 21.18
C THR A 377 -29.04 35.26 22.50
N GLU A 378 -29.07 34.05 23.09
CA GLU A 378 -29.67 33.82 24.40
C GLU A 378 -28.86 34.52 25.50
N TYR A 379 -27.53 34.43 25.44
CA TYR A 379 -26.63 35.12 26.36
C TYR A 379 -26.72 36.64 26.27
N GLN A 380 -26.76 37.20 25.05
CA GLN A 380 -27.00 38.62 24.82
C GLN A 380 -28.34 39.08 25.40
N ALA A 381 -29.41 38.28 25.22
CA ALA A 381 -30.72 38.59 25.79
C ALA A 381 -30.72 38.52 27.32
N ARG A 382 -30.08 37.48 27.90
CA ARG A 382 -29.92 37.31 29.36
C ARG A 382 -29.15 38.49 29.96
N TRP A 383 -28.03 38.88 29.33
CA TRP A 383 -27.21 40.04 29.71
C TRP A 383 -28.00 41.36 29.66
N SER A 384 -28.74 41.59 28.58
CA SER A 384 -29.56 42.80 28.42
C SER A 384 -30.64 42.89 29.51
N ASN A 385 -31.33 41.78 29.78
CA ASN A 385 -32.36 41.71 30.81
C ASN A 385 -31.78 41.96 32.22
N TYR A 386 -30.65 41.32 32.54
CA TYR A 386 -29.94 41.53 33.80
C TYR A 386 -29.58 43.02 34.02
N ASN A 387 -28.98 43.67 33.00
CA ASN A 387 -28.65 45.09 33.06
C ASN A 387 -29.87 46.00 33.26
N ILE A 388 -31.01 45.67 32.61
CA ILE A 388 -32.26 46.42 32.79
C ILE A 388 -32.76 46.28 34.23
N LYS A 389 -32.82 45.06 34.76
CA LYS A 389 -33.26 44.80 36.14
C LYS A 389 -32.38 45.50 37.17
N GLN A 390 -31.07 45.45 36.97
CA GLN A 390 -30.09 46.09 37.85
C GLN A 390 -30.25 47.62 37.88
N LYS A 391 -30.42 48.25 36.72
CA LYS A 391 -30.70 49.70 36.63
C LYS A 391 -32.03 50.07 37.29
N GLN A 392 -33.08 49.29 37.06
CA GLN A 392 -34.38 49.49 37.70
C GLN A 392 -34.28 49.40 39.22
N LEU A 393 -33.60 48.37 39.74
CA LEU A 393 -33.42 48.21 41.18
C LEU A 393 -32.63 49.37 41.79
N LYS A 394 -31.53 49.80 41.15
CA LYS A 394 -30.77 50.99 41.60
C LYS A 394 -31.66 52.23 41.67
N GLN A 395 -32.50 52.44 40.66
CA GLN A 395 -33.41 53.59 40.62
C GLN A 395 -34.49 53.51 41.71
N ILE A 396 -35.07 52.33 41.95
CA ILE A 396 -36.02 52.11 43.05
C ILE A 396 -35.36 52.42 44.40
N LEU A 397 -34.16 51.89 44.65
CA LEU A 397 -33.41 52.14 45.87
C LEU A 397 -33.07 53.63 46.05
N HIS A 398 -32.70 54.32 44.96
CA HIS A 398 -32.44 55.75 44.97
C HIS A 398 -33.68 56.57 45.36
N ASN A 399 -34.83 56.27 44.75
CA ASN A 399 -36.09 56.95 45.04
C ASN A 399 -36.50 56.72 46.50
N VAL A 400 -36.44 55.47 46.98
CA VAL A 400 -36.74 55.16 48.39
C VAL A 400 -35.84 55.92 49.34
N LYS A 401 -34.56 56.09 49.00
CA LYS A 401 -33.62 56.89 49.79
C LYS A 401 -34.00 58.37 49.82
N ILE A 402 -34.39 58.96 48.68
CA ILE A 402 -34.86 60.35 48.61
C ILE A 402 -36.15 60.52 49.41
N ASP A 403 -37.15 59.66 49.19
CA ASP A 403 -38.43 59.72 49.89
C ASP A 403 -38.24 59.64 51.41
N ARG A 404 -37.30 58.80 51.88
CA ARG A 404 -36.94 58.74 53.31
C ARG A 404 -36.25 60.00 53.81
N MET A 405 -35.32 60.58 53.05
CA MET A 405 -34.69 61.85 53.43
C MET A 405 -35.73 62.96 53.58
N GLU A 406 -36.69 63.05 52.65
CA GLU A 406 -37.81 64.01 52.74
C GLU A 406 -38.70 63.74 53.96
N ILE A 407 -38.99 62.48 54.27
CA ILE A 407 -39.74 62.09 55.48
C ILE A 407 -38.95 62.44 56.76
N ASP A 408 -37.64 62.20 56.81
CA ASP A 408 -36.81 62.51 57.97
C ASP A 408 -36.66 64.02 58.17
N GLU A 409 -36.53 64.80 57.09
CA GLU A 409 -36.55 66.27 57.14
C GLU A 409 -37.88 66.77 57.70
N THR A 410 -39.02 66.30 57.17
CA THR A 410 -40.35 66.69 57.68
C THR A 410 -40.59 66.23 59.12
N LEU A 411 -40.11 65.05 59.52
CA LEU A 411 -40.18 64.57 60.91
C LEU A 411 -39.35 65.45 61.85
N ASN A 412 -38.16 65.88 61.42
CA ASN A 412 -37.32 66.80 62.19
C ASN A 412 -37.97 68.18 62.31
N GLU A 413 -38.53 68.72 61.23
CA GLU A 413 -39.29 69.98 61.26
C GLU A 413 -40.49 69.92 62.23
N ILE A 414 -41.25 68.81 62.20
CA ILE A 414 -42.36 68.58 63.12
C ILE A 414 -41.85 68.48 64.56
N ASN A 415 -40.75 67.75 64.81
CA ASN A 415 -40.16 67.64 66.14
C ASN A 415 -39.67 68.99 66.65
N ASP A 416 -38.97 69.77 65.84
CA ASP A 416 -38.50 71.11 66.20
C ASP A 416 -39.69 72.03 66.53
N TRP A 417 -40.74 71.98 65.72
CA TRP A 417 -41.98 72.73 65.96
C TRP A 417 -42.65 72.31 67.27
N ILE A 418 -42.81 71.01 67.53
CA ILE A 418 -43.38 70.47 68.77
C ILE A 418 -42.54 70.93 69.96
N THR A 419 -41.21 70.86 69.85
CA THR A 419 -40.28 71.23 70.92
C THR A 419 -40.37 72.72 71.22
N GLU A 420 -40.36 73.58 70.18
CA GLU A 420 -40.53 75.03 70.32
C GLU A 420 -41.87 75.40 70.97
N HIS A 421 -42.96 74.74 70.57
CA HIS A 421 -44.28 75.00 71.13
C HIS A 421 -44.45 74.45 72.55
N HIS A 422 -43.81 73.32 72.88
CA HIS A 422 -43.72 72.86 74.27
C HIS A 422 -42.96 73.85 75.16
N TYR A 423 -41.86 74.43 74.66
CA TYR A 423 -41.15 75.49 75.38
C TYR A 423 -42.04 76.72 75.60
N LYS A 424 -42.74 77.20 74.55
CA LYS A 424 -43.70 78.32 74.67
C LYS A 424 -44.82 78.03 75.66
N LEU A 425 -45.37 76.82 75.62
CA LEU A 425 -46.47 76.41 76.51
C LEU A 425 -45.99 76.32 77.96
N ASN A 426 -44.80 75.75 78.21
CA ASN A 426 -44.18 75.74 79.54
C ASN A 426 -43.91 77.15 80.05
N ASP A 427 -43.41 78.06 79.20
CA ASP A 427 -43.17 79.46 79.58
C ASP A 427 -44.48 80.19 79.94
N LEU A 428 -45.53 80.00 79.14
CA LEU A 428 -46.87 80.52 79.46
C LEU A 428 -47.44 79.93 80.75
N THR A 429 -47.22 78.63 81.00
CA THR A 429 -47.70 77.93 82.20
C THR A 429 -46.95 78.42 83.45
N ASN A 430 -45.64 78.63 83.36
CA ASN A 430 -44.83 79.23 84.41
C ASN A 430 -45.26 80.68 84.71
N ASN A 431 -45.55 81.47 83.67
CA ASN A 431 -46.07 82.83 83.81
C ASN A 431 -47.48 82.87 84.42
N LEU A 432 -48.36 81.91 84.11
CA LEU A 432 -49.66 81.73 84.75
C LEU A 432 -49.52 81.35 86.24
N SER A 433 -48.62 80.41 86.56
CA SER A 433 -48.31 80.04 87.95
C SER A 433 -47.78 81.25 88.75
N LEU A 434 -46.87 82.03 88.19
CA LEU A 434 -46.39 83.29 88.78
C LEU A 434 -47.52 84.30 88.97
N ARG A 435 -48.46 84.38 88.03
CA ARG A 435 -49.65 85.23 88.16
C ARG A 435 -50.58 84.77 89.26
N ASP A 436 -50.80 83.46 89.41
CA ASP A 436 -51.63 82.88 90.45
C ASP A 436 -50.99 82.99 91.84
N GLU A 437 -49.66 82.87 91.96
CA GLU A 437 -48.93 83.20 93.19
C GLU A 437 -49.03 84.68 93.55
N ASN A 438 -48.90 85.58 92.57
CA ASN A 438 -49.10 87.01 92.77
C ASN A 438 -50.55 87.34 93.15
N ARG A 439 -51.54 86.61 92.61
CA ARG A 439 -52.95 86.71 92.99
C ARG A 439 -53.20 86.21 94.42
N LYS A 440 -52.59 85.09 94.82
CA LYS A 440 -52.62 84.60 96.21
C LYS A 440 -52.00 85.60 97.19
N ARG A 441 -50.88 86.23 96.84
CA ARG A 441 -50.27 87.32 97.63
C ARG A 441 -51.18 88.54 97.74
N LEU A 442 -51.88 88.92 96.67
CA LEU A 442 -52.87 90.01 96.67
C LEU A 442 -54.09 89.72 97.54
N TYR A 443 -54.58 88.47 97.57
CA TYR A 443 -55.62 88.04 98.50
C TYR A 443 -55.14 88.05 99.96
N GLN A 444 -53.91 87.61 100.23
CA GLN A 444 -53.31 87.70 101.56
C GLN A 444 -53.19 89.17 102.02
N LEU A 445 -52.74 90.08 101.16
CA LEU A 445 -52.66 91.51 101.47
C LEU A 445 -54.04 92.17 101.73
N LYS A 446 -55.10 91.73 101.03
CA LYS A 446 -56.48 92.17 101.30
C LYS A 446 -57.04 91.64 102.63
N CYS A 447 -56.56 90.49 103.12
CA CYS A 447 -56.95 89.96 104.43
C CYS A 447 -56.28 90.69 105.62
N PHE A 448 -55.22 91.48 105.37
CA PHE A 448 -54.55 92.31 106.38
C PHE A 448 -55.03 93.78 106.39
N SER A 449 -55.99 94.15 105.53
CA SER A 449 -56.49 95.53 105.42
C SER A 449 -57.90 95.73 105.99
N ASN A 450 -58.32 94.93 106.97
CA ASN A 450 -59.57 95.10 107.72
C ASN A 450 -59.29 95.48 109.17
#